data_AF-A0A0F9MCF2-F1
#
_entry.id   AF-A0A0F9MCF2-F1
#
_cell.length_a   1.000
_cell.length_b   1.000
_cell.length_c   1.000
_cell.angle_alpha   90.00
_cell.angle_beta   90.00
_cell.angle_gamma   90.00
#
_symmetry.space_group_name_H-M   'P 1'
#
loop_
_entity.id
_entity.type
_entity.pdbx_description
1 polymer ?
#
loop_
_entity_poly.entity_id
_entity_poly.type
_entity_poly.pdbx_seq_one_letter_code
_entity_poly.pdbx_strand_id
1 'polypeptide(L)' 'MSEDKEITVQNYLEYIDSKKLMGSKCKKCSATYVPPRKLCIKCNSTDLEWLEMTGKG' A
#
# COMPACT_ATOMS: atom_id res chain seq x y z
N MET A 1 -18.43 9.85 -1.83
CA MET A 1 -17.12 10.54 -1.78
C MET A 1 -16.12 9.66 -2.51
N SER A 2 -15.36 10.22 -3.44
CA SER A 2 -14.44 9.49 -4.33
C SER A 2 -13.34 8.79 -3.54
N GLU A 3 -13.25 7.47 -3.71
CA GLU A 3 -12.31 6.57 -3.01
C GLU A 3 -10.96 6.49 -3.72
N ASP A 4 -10.32 7.63 -3.97
CA ASP A 4 -8.90 7.68 -4.33
C ASP A 4 -8.09 7.72 -3.03
N LYS A 5 -8.07 6.60 -2.29
CA LYS A 5 -7.29 6.50 -1.06
C LYS A 5 -5.80 6.55 -1.40
N GLU A 6 -5.24 7.75 -1.32
CA GLU A 6 -3.81 7.98 -1.43
C GLU A 6 -3.04 7.13 -0.40
N ILE A 7 -1.81 6.73 -0.76
CA ILE A 7 -0.91 5.98 0.13
C ILE A 7 -0.39 6.91 1.23
N THR A 8 -1.22 7.10 2.25
CA THR A 8 -0.94 7.95 3.41
C THR A 8 -0.94 7.12 4.69
N VAL A 9 -0.09 7.51 5.65
CA VAL A 9 0.04 6.83 6.95
C VAL A 9 -1.30 6.80 7.70
N GLN A 10 -2.14 7.83 7.57
CA GLN A 10 -3.49 7.88 8.15
C GLN A 10 -4.35 6.69 7.69
N ASN A 11 -4.45 6.47 6.36
CA ASN A 11 -5.20 5.35 5.80
C ASN A 11 -4.62 4.01 6.26
N TYR A 12 -3.29 3.88 6.29
CA TYR A 12 -2.64 2.68 6.79
C TYR A 12 -3.07 2.35 8.23
N LEU A 13 -3.08 3.36 9.11
CA LEU A 13 -3.50 3.20 10.50
C LEU A 13 -4.97 2.79 10.61
N GLU A 14 -5.88 3.38 9.81
CA GLU A 14 -7.29 2.95 9.76
C GLU A 14 -7.46 1.49 9.32
N TYR A 15 -6.65 1.04 8.35
CA TYR A 15 -6.67 -0.36 7.93
C TYR A 15 -6.18 -1.29 9.04
N ILE A 16 -5.12 -0.91 9.76
CA ILE A 16 -4.62 -1.68 10.91
C ILE A 16 -5.67 -1.76 12.03
N ASP A 17 -6.36 -0.65 12.32
CA ASP A 17 -7.49 -0.62 13.27
C ASP A 17 -8.61 -1.59 12.84
N SER A 18 -8.91 -1.61 11.53
CA SER A 18 -9.84 -2.56 10.90
C SER A 18 -9.30 -4.01 10.79
N LYS A 19 -8.16 -4.33 11.43
CA LYS A 19 -7.46 -5.63 11.34
C LYS A 19 -7.10 -6.05 9.91
N LYS A 20 -6.97 -5.10 8.99
CA LYS A 20 -6.57 -5.31 7.60
C LYS A 20 -5.12 -4.91 7.42
N LEU A 21 -4.26 -5.87 7.07
CA LEU A 21 -2.87 -5.58 6.77
C LEU A 21 -2.77 -5.05 5.33
N MET A 22 -2.54 -3.76 5.19
CA MET A 22 -2.40 -3.13 3.88
C MET A 22 -0.94 -2.84 3.51
N GLY A 23 -0.50 -3.30 2.34
CA GLY A 23 0.79 -2.99 1.75
C GLY A 23 0.66 -2.09 0.53
N SER A 24 1.78 -1.56 0.06
CA SER A 24 1.84 -0.89 -1.25
C SER A 24 2.46 -1.84 -2.28
N LYS A 25 1.77 -2.12 -3.38
CA LYS A 25 2.29 -2.88 -4.52
C LYS A 25 2.54 -1.92 -5.68
N CYS A 26 3.76 -1.92 -6.22
CA CYS A 26 4.08 -1.11 -7.39
C CYS A 26 3.53 -1.78 -8.66
N LYS A 27 2.74 -1.05 -9.46
CA LYS A 27 2.21 -1.53 -10.74
C LYS A 27 3.29 -1.80 -11.79
N LYS A 28 4.40 -1.05 -11.77
CA LYS A 28 5.48 -1.19 -12.76
C LYS A 28 6.41 -2.37 -12.53
N CYS A 29 6.77 -2.65 -11.28
CA CYS A 29 7.78 -3.65 -10.96
C CYS A 29 7.24 -4.81 -10.12
N SER A 30 5.95 -4.80 -9.79
CA SER A 30 5.28 -5.78 -8.93
C SER A 30 5.91 -5.94 -7.54
N ALA A 31 6.78 -5.02 -7.13
CA ALA A 31 7.38 -5.02 -5.81
C ALA A 31 6.34 -4.59 -4.77
N THR A 32 6.20 -5.39 -3.73
CA THR A 32 5.29 -5.12 -2.60
C THR A 32 6.11 -4.69 -1.40
N TYR A 33 5.70 -3.61 -0.74
CA TYR A 33 6.34 -3.08 0.45
C TYR A 33 5.32 -2.92 1.58
N VAL A 34 5.73 -3.37 2.77
CA VAL A 34 5.04 -3.13 4.04
C VAL A 34 6.12 -2.64 5.00
N PRO A 35 6.04 -1.41 5.56
CA PRO A 35 4.94 -0.45 5.49
C PRO A 35 4.74 0.19 4.10
N PRO A 36 3.53 0.67 3.78
CA PRO A 36 3.21 1.26 2.49
C PRO A 36 3.96 2.59 2.28
N ARG A 37 4.59 2.76 1.12
CA ARG A 37 5.39 3.96 0.78
C ARG A 37 4.84 4.62 -0.48
N LYS A 38 4.99 5.94 -0.59
CA LYS A 38 4.63 6.73 -1.80
C LYS A 38 5.62 6.57 -2.97
N LEU A 39 6.75 5.91 -2.74
CA LEU A 39 7.81 5.75 -3.72
C LEU A 39 8.33 4.31 -3.73
N CYS A 40 8.40 3.71 -4.92
CA CYS A 40 9.04 2.42 -5.10
C CYS A 40 10.55 2.59 -5.23
N ILE A 41 11.33 1.95 -4.35
CA ILE A 41 12.81 2.00 -4.39
C ILE A 41 13.42 1.26 -5.60
N LYS A 42 12.67 0.34 -6.23
CA LYS A 42 13.17 -0.46 -7.36
C LYS A 42 13.07 0.27 -8.70
N CYS A 43 12.03 1.05 -8.90
CA CYS A 43 11.72 1.67 -10.20
C CYS A 43 11.51 3.19 -10.12
N ASN A 44 11.68 3.79 -8.93
CA ASN A 44 11.41 5.21 -8.65
C ASN A 44 10.02 5.69 -9.09
N SER A 45 9.08 4.76 -9.28
CA SER A 45 7.72 5.10 -9.67
C SER A 45 6.90 5.45 -8.44
N THR A 46 6.09 6.49 -8.60
CA THR A 46 5.02 6.89 -7.66
C THR A 46 3.72 6.13 -7.94
N ASP A 47 3.70 5.26 -8.96
CA ASP A 47 2.55 4.43 -9.33
C ASP A 47 2.53 3.16 -8.48
N LEU A 48 2.00 3.32 -7.27
CA LEU A 48 1.80 2.27 -6.30
C LEU A 48 0.32 2.17 -5.96
N GLU A 49 -0.14 0.96 -5.69
CA GLU A 49 -1.51 0.67 -5.28
C GLU A 49 -1.55 0.00 -3.92
N TRP A 50 -2.66 0.18 -3.23
CA TRP A 50 -2.95 -0.57 -2.02
C TRP A 50 -3.18 -2.04 -2.36
N LEU A 51 -2.48 -2.91 -1.64
CA LEU A 51 -2.65 -4.35 -1.70
C LEU A 51 -2.99 -4.85 -0.30
N GLU A 52 -4.19 -5.40 -0.13
CA GLU A 52 -4.52 -6.13 1.09
C GLU A 52 -3.69 -7.41 1.14
N MET A 53 -2.86 -7.56 2.18
CA MET A 53 -2.15 -8.79 2.43
C MET A 53 -3.02 -9.66 3.33
N THR A 54 -3.52 -10.74 2.76
CA THR A 54 -4.09 -11.82 3.56
C THR A 54 -2.93 -12.45 4.34
N GLY A 55 -2.87 -12.27 5.65
CA GLY A 55 -1.80 -12.76 6.54
C GLY A 55 -1.68 -14.30 6.64
N LYS A 56 -2.01 -15.02 5.57
CA LYS A 56 -1.68 -16.42 5.36
C LYS A 56 -0.20 -16.50 5.00
N GLY A 57 0.64 -16.49 6.03
CA GLY A 57 2.03 -16.94 5.99
C GLY A 57 2.11 -18.41 6.38
#